data_AF-A0AAN4PC38-F1
#
_entry.id   AF-A0AAN4PC38-F1
#
_cell.length_a   1.000
_cell.length_b   1.000
_cell.length_c   1.000
_cell.angle_alpha   90.00
_cell.angle_beta   90.00
_cell.angle_gamma   90.00
#
_symmetry.space_group_name_H-M   'P 1'
#
loop_
_entity.id
_entity.type
_entity.pdbx_description
1 polymer ?
#
loop_
_entity_poly.entity_id
_entity_poly.type
_entity_poly.pdbx_seq_one_letter_code
_entity_poly.pdbx_strand_id
1 'polypeptide(L)'
;MGFRDAAQLCPRSDPDCWCCHGGPPPNITNTYIYCDGGDWAELNVWAVLGMMNAIPEIKEYINKDLLDEHREEFYGPMRRCSRHFGVEEVPPSLAFRNISSFFRHGDHFLYKLREALDQFGLMGRTEVPKFPMYIYQGTKDEIVHPIGVTNQLVRDLCERGGNVRYVQYPCTNLMNTLIKGGTAVWIWVGNLLSGLPKWPGCQYSDMNPPIDGSDDGCPKDGEEVLAMDEYYSQLEAFARDEPK
;
A
#
# COMPACT_ATOMS: atom_id res chain seq x y z
N MET A 1 -12.18 13.57 -15.46
CA MET A 1 -12.87 12.55 -14.66
C MET A 1 -11.82 11.96 -13.72
N GLY A 2 -11.83 12.35 -12.45
CA GLY A 2 -10.85 11.85 -11.47
C GLY A 2 -11.07 10.37 -11.19
N PHE A 3 -10.00 9.59 -11.07
CA PHE A 3 -10.13 8.20 -10.65
C PHE A 3 -10.56 8.16 -9.20
N ARG A 4 -11.53 7.29 -8.96
CA ARG A 4 -12.08 6.99 -7.64
C ARG A 4 -11.59 5.61 -7.31
N ASP A 5 -10.86 5.46 -6.21
CA ASP A 5 -10.63 4.13 -5.66
C ASP A 5 -11.98 3.47 -5.30
N ALA A 6 -11.99 2.17 -5.04
CA ALA A 6 -13.22 1.44 -4.73
C ALA A 6 -13.99 2.06 -3.56
N ALA A 7 -13.28 2.67 -2.59
CA ALA A 7 -13.91 3.34 -1.46
C ALA A 7 -14.66 4.62 -1.89
N GLN A 8 -14.16 5.34 -2.90
CA GLN A 8 -14.80 6.53 -3.47
C GLN A 8 -15.93 6.23 -4.48
N LEU A 9 -16.10 4.97 -4.88
CA LEU A 9 -17.19 4.54 -5.77
C LEU A 9 -18.49 4.24 -5.02
N CYS A 10 -18.41 3.87 -3.73
CA CYS A 10 -19.61 3.61 -2.96
C CYS A 10 -20.37 4.91 -2.59
N PRO A 11 -21.71 4.96 -2.72
CA PRO A 11 -22.52 6.06 -2.22
C PRO A 11 -22.30 6.31 -0.72
N ARG A 12 -22.12 7.57 -0.33
CA ARG A 12 -21.79 7.94 1.07
C ARG A 12 -22.79 7.49 2.12
N SER A 13 -24.06 7.31 1.73
CA SER A 13 -25.17 6.95 2.63
C SER A 13 -25.50 5.46 2.60
N ASP A 14 -24.77 4.65 1.84
CA ASP A 14 -25.03 3.22 1.76
C ASP A 14 -24.52 2.53 3.06
N PRO A 15 -25.42 1.94 3.87
CA PRO A 15 -25.04 1.30 5.12
C PRO A 15 -24.26 0.00 4.92
N ASP A 16 -24.30 -0.58 3.73
CA ASP A 16 -23.65 -1.86 3.41
C ASP A 16 -22.19 -1.68 2.97
N CYS A 17 -21.74 -0.43 2.85
CA CYS A 17 -20.37 -0.13 2.50
C CYS A 17 -19.43 -0.12 3.70
N TRP A 18 -18.22 -0.59 3.43
CA TRP A 18 -17.07 -0.60 4.33
C TRP A 18 -15.82 -0.85 3.48
N CYS A 19 -14.65 -0.48 3.99
CA CYS A 19 -13.39 -0.71 3.28
C CYS A 19 -12.25 -1.00 4.25
N CYS A 20 -11.34 -1.89 3.87
CA CYS A 20 -10.10 -2.09 4.59
C CYS A 20 -8.89 -1.99 3.66
N HIS A 21 -7.81 -1.39 4.16
CA HIS A 21 -6.54 -1.24 3.45
C HIS A 21 -5.37 -1.64 4.35
N GLY A 22 -4.52 -2.55 3.88
CA GLY A 22 -3.22 -2.85 4.46
C GLY A 22 -2.12 -2.22 3.63
N GLY A 23 -1.21 -1.47 4.28
CA GLY A 23 -0.11 -0.75 3.63
C GLY A 23 -0.53 0.07 2.41
N PRO A 24 -1.59 0.91 2.48
CA PRO A 24 -2.02 1.67 1.30
C PRO A 24 -0.94 2.68 0.91
N PRO A 25 -0.60 2.85 -0.39
CA PRO A 25 0.30 3.91 -0.85
C PRO A 25 -0.48 5.24 -1.03
N PRO A 26 -0.51 6.16 -0.05
CA PRO A 26 -1.42 7.30 -0.08
C PRO A 26 -1.01 8.35 -1.12
N ASN A 27 0.26 8.33 -1.50
CA ASN A 27 0.87 9.21 -2.48
C ASN A 27 1.86 8.40 -3.33
N ILE A 28 1.48 8.10 -4.56
CA ILE A 28 2.29 7.29 -5.48
C ILE A 28 3.65 7.91 -5.80
N THR A 29 3.78 9.25 -5.75
CA THR A 29 5.06 9.92 -5.98
C THR A 29 6.02 9.64 -4.83
N ASN A 30 5.53 9.73 -3.59
CA ASN A 30 6.33 9.39 -2.42
C ASN A 30 6.70 7.90 -2.44
N THR A 31 5.73 7.02 -2.71
CA THR A 31 5.97 5.57 -2.80
C THR A 31 7.04 5.26 -3.85
N TYR A 32 6.98 5.89 -5.03
CA TYR A 32 7.99 5.70 -6.07
C TYR A 32 9.38 6.06 -5.57
N ILE A 33 9.54 7.27 -5.00
CA ILE A 33 10.84 7.80 -4.53
C ILE A 33 11.45 6.90 -3.46
N TYR A 34 10.65 6.42 -2.50
CA TYR A 34 11.16 5.58 -1.41
C TYR A 34 11.44 4.13 -1.82
N CYS A 35 10.68 3.60 -2.79
CA CYS A 35 10.86 2.26 -3.29
C CYS A 35 12.05 2.15 -4.26
N ASP A 36 12.44 3.27 -4.89
CA ASP A 36 13.50 3.29 -5.89
C ASP A 36 14.86 2.89 -5.30
N GLY A 37 15.58 1.98 -5.97
CA GLY A 37 16.84 1.44 -5.46
C GLY A 37 16.73 0.46 -4.29
N GLY A 38 15.52 0.15 -3.79
CA GLY A 38 15.30 -0.85 -2.74
C GLY A 38 15.01 -2.26 -3.26
N ASP A 39 14.81 -3.21 -2.35
CA ASP A 39 14.48 -4.62 -2.64
C ASP A 39 13.26 -4.78 -3.56
N TRP A 40 12.34 -3.81 -3.50
CA TRP A 40 11.07 -3.79 -4.22
C TRP A 40 11.03 -2.79 -5.39
N ALA A 41 12.18 -2.24 -5.81
CA ALA A 41 12.25 -1.25 -6.89
C ALA A 41 11.58 -1.70 -8.20
N GLU A 42 11.44 -3.01 -8.44
CA GLU A 42 10.66 -3.54 -9.55
C GLU A 42 9.20 -3.04 -9.58
N LEU A 43 8.58 -2.80 -8.42
CA LEU A 43 7.22 -2.28 -8.31
C LEU A 43 7.07 -0.91 -8.98
N ASN A 44 8.13 -0.09 -9.00
CA ASN A 44 8.14 1.19 -9.71
C ASN A 44 7.95 1.00 -11.21
N VAL A 45 8.58 -0.01 -11.81
CA VAL A 45 8.38 -0.32 -13.24
C VAL A 45 6.94 -0.73 -13.51
N TRP A 46 6.37 -1.59 -12.65
CA TRP A 46 4.99 -2.06 -12.84
C TRP A 46 3.99 -0.92 -12.68
N ALA A 47 4.22 -0.03 -11.70
CA ALA A 47 3.42 1.17 -11.51
C ALA A 47 3.46 2.07 -12.74
N VAL A 48 4.65 2.35 -13.29
CA VAL A 48 4.81 3.17 -14.49
C VAL A 48 4.13 2.51 -15.69
N LEU A 49 4.32 1.20 -15.92
CA LEU A 49 3.65 0.47 -17.00
C LEU A 49 2.12 0.53 -16.87
N GLY A 50 1.59 0.38 -15.66
CA GLY A 50 0.15 0.54 -15.39
C GLY A 50 -0.35 1.94 -15.72
N MET A 51 0.39 2.98 -15.34
CA MET A 51 0.07 4.37 -15.65
C MET A 51 0.13 4.66 -17.15
N MET A 52 1.13 4.12 -17.87
CA MET A 52 1.20 4.21 -19.33
C MET A 52 0.00 3.56 -20.01
N ASN A 53 -0.55 2.49 -19.41
CA ASN A 53 -1.75 1.85 -19.95
C ASN A 53 -3.01 2.69 -19.71
N ALA A 54 -3.10 3.39 -18.58
CA ALA A 54 -4.27 4.18 -18.20
C ALA A 54 -4.28 5.60 -18.80
N ILE A 55 -3.11 6.22 -18.99
CA ILE A 55 -2.97 7.65 -19.29
C ILE A 55 -2.06 7.84 -20.50
N PRO A 56 -2.61 8.17 -21.70
CA PRO A 56 -1.83 8.28 -22.94
C PRO A 56 -0.68 9.29 -22.88
N GLU A 57 -0.85 10.40 -22.16
CA GLU A 57 0.19 11.41 -21.99
C GLU A 57 1.42 10.87 -21.27
N ILE A 58 1.21 10.06 -20.21
CA ILE A 58 2.29 9.40 -19.49
C ILE A 58 3.01 8.41 -20.41
N LYS A 59 2.26 7.63 -21.18
CA LYS A 59 2.83 6.71 -22.18
C LYS A 59 3.71 7.43 -23.19
N GLU A 60 3.25 8.55 -23.74
CA GLU A 60 4.01 9.32 -24.71
C GLU A 60 5.30 9.88 -24.10
N TYR A 61 5.23 10.44 -22.89
CA TYR A 61 6.40 10.97 -22.20
C TYR A 61 7.42 9.88 -21.90
N ILE A 62 6.99 8.79 -21.24
CA ILE A 62 7.86 7.70 -20.82
C ILE A 62 8.52 7.03 -22.02
N ASN A 63 7.79 6.79 -23.11
CA ASN A 63 8.38 6.18 -24.32
C ASN A 63 9.49 7.01 -24.95
N LYS A 64 9.41 8.35 -24.85
CA LYS A 64 10.44 9.27 -25.36
C LYS A 64 11.61 9.40 -24.40
N ASP A 65 11.37 9.25 -23.11
CA ASP A 65 12.37 9.46 -22.07
C ASP A 65 13.18 8.20 -21.73
N LEU A 66 12.58 7.02 -21.91
CA LEU A 66 13.21 5.72 -21.68
C LEU A 66 14.44 5.51 -22.58
N LEU A 67 15.57 5.23 -21.95
CA LEU A 67 16.84 4.94 -22.63
C LEU A 67 16.79 3.57 -23.31
N ASP A 68 17.31 3.49 -24.54
CA ASP A 68 17.23 2.28 -25.36
C ASP A 68 17.87 1.05 -24.70
N GLU A 69 18.95 1.24 -23.93
CA GLU A 69 19.65 0.18 -23.20
C GLU A 69 18.80 -0.45 -22.07
N HIS A 70 17.83 0.29 -21.54
CA HIS A 70 16.95 -0.15 -20.45
C HIS A 70 15.59 -0.65 -20.96
N ARG A 71 15.30 -0.59 -22.27
CA ARG A 71 13.98 -0.93 -22.82
C ARG A 71 13.56 -2.38 -22.55
N GLU A 72 14.44 -3.34 -22.82
CA GLU A 72 14.10 -4.76 -22.64
C GLU A 72 13.78 -5.10 -21.18
N GLU A 73 14.55 -4.56 -20.22
CA GLU A 73 14.31 -4.79 -18.80
C GLU A 73 13.09 -4.01 -18.27
N PHE A 74 12.86 -2.79 -18.75
CA PHE A 74 11.67 -2.00 -18.39
C PHE A 74 10.36 -2.65 -18.87
N TYR A 75 10.34 -3.22 -20.07
CA TYR A 75 9.15 -3.90 -20.61
C TYR A 75 9.08 -5.39 -20.26
N GLY A 76 10.14 -5.96 -19.69
CA GLY A 76 10.22 -7.35 -19.26
C GLY A 76 9.04 -7.79 -18.38
N PRO A 77 8.62 -7.00 -17.38
CA PRO A 77 7.44 -7.29 -16.57
C PRO A 77 6.14 -7.54 -17.32
N MET A 78 5.95 -6.98 -18.52
CA MET A 78 4.73 -7.24 -19.30
C MET A 78 4.61 -8.68 -19.81
N ARG A 79 5.69 -9.47 -19.72
CA ARG A 79 5.73 -10.87 -20.17
C ARG A 79 5.32 -11.86 -19.08
N ARG A 80 5.01 -11.39 -17.88
CA ARG A 80 4.70 -12.23 -16.72
C ARG A 80 3.70 -11.56 -15.76
N CYS A 81 3.20 -12.35 -14.81
CA CYS A 81 2.45 -11.84 -13.67
C CYS A 81 3.42 -11.42 -12.54
N SER A 82 2.95 -11.49 -11.29
CA SER A 82 3.79 -11.22 -10.12
C SER A 82 5.00 -12.15 -10.01
N ARG A 83 6.01 -11.77 -9.22
CA ARG A 83 7.24 -12.55 -9.03
C ARG A 83 6.88 -13.99 -8.62
N HIS A 84 7.19 -14.95 -9.47
CA HIS A 84 7.08 -16.37 -9.14
C HIS A 84 8.46 -16.89 -8.74
N PHE A 85 8.68 -17.02 -7.43
CA PHE A 85 9.97 -17.43 -6.90
C PHE A 85 10.31 -18.86 -7.34
N GLY A 86 11.37 -19.02 -8.14
CA GLY A 86 12.02 -20.31 -8.41
C GLY A 86 11.51 -21.13 -9.59
N VAL A 87 10.68 -20.59 -10.49
CA VAL A 87 9.98 -21.42 -11.51
C VAL A 87 10.09 -20.91 -12.95
N GLU A 88 10.53 -19.68 -13.22
CA GLU A 88 10.54 -19.11 -14.58
C GLU A 88 11.95 -18.66 -15.03
N GLU A 89 12.19 -18.67 -16.35
CA GLU A 89 13.25 -17.85 -16.97
C GLU A 89 12.84 -16.37 -16.81
N VAL A 90 13.04 -15.85 -15.61
CA VAL A 90 12.62 -14.49 -15.26
C VAL A 90 13.59 -13.51 -15.93
N PRO A 91 13.12 -12.40 -16.54
CA PRO A 91 13.95 -11.23 -16.72
C PRO A 91 14.69 -10.94 -15.42
N PRO A 92 15.94 -10.48 -15.46
CA PRO A 92 16.73 -10.24 -14.26
C PRO A 92 15.94 -9.38 -13.28
N SER A 93 15.97 -9.78 -12.01
CA SER A 93 15.32 -9.06 -10.92
C SER A 93 15.71 -7.58 -10.95
N LEU A 94 14.72 -6.69 -10.87
CA LEU A 94 14.96 -5.24 -10.77
C LEU A 94 15.08 -4.76 -9.31
N ALA A 95 15.10 -5.68 -8.34
CA ALA A 95 15.49 -5.38 -6.97
C ALA A 95 16.84 -4.63 -6.93
N PHE A 96 16.93 -3.63 -6.06
CA PHE A 96 18.10 -2.77 -5.86
C PHE A 96 18.53 -1.92 -7.06
N ARG A 97 17.74 -1.92 -8.14
CA ARG A 97 18.00 -1.07 -9.31
C ARG A 97 17.44 0.33 -9.04
N ASN A 98 18.21 1.34 -9.43
CA ASN A 98 17.72 2.70 -9.58
C ASN A 98 16.89 2.76 -10.86
N ILE A 99 15.57 2.70 -10.74
CA ILE A 99 14.63 2.76 -11.88
C ILE A 99 14.61 4.16 -12.47
N SER A 100 14.83 5.20 -11.67
CA SER A 100 14.94 6.56 -12.20
C SER A 100 16.06 6.66 -13.25
N SER A 101 17.16 5.91 -13.10
CA SER A 101 18.24 5.89 -14.09
C SER A 101 17.85 5.31 -15.45
N PHE A 102 16.67 4.70 -15.58
CA PHE A 102 16.20 4.14 -16.85
C PHE A 102 15.76 5.24 -17.82
N PHE A 103 15.46 6.43 -17.31
CA PHE A 103 14.97 7.56 -18.07
C PHE A 103 16.05 8.62 -18.22
N ARG A 104 16.10 9.27 -19.39
CA ARG A 104 17.06 10.33 -19.70
C ARG A 104 16.99 11.50 -18.71
N HIS A 105 15.80 11.79 -18.19
CA HIS A 105 15.60 12.85 -17.20
C HIS A 105 15.28 12.30 -15.79
N GLY A 106 15.67 11.07 -15.47
CA GLY A 106 15.48 10.55 -14.12
C GLY A 106 14.00 10.40 -13.73
N ASP A 107 13.69 10.75 -12.48
CA ASP A 107 12.35 10.80 -11.92
C ASP A 107 11.57 12.07 -12.30
N HIS A 108 12.07 12.91 -13.22
CA HIS A 108 11.47 14.19 -13.58
C HIS A 108 10.01 14.08 -14.06
N PHE A 109 9.61 12.91 -14.58
CA PHE A 109 8.23 12.63 -14.96
C PHE A 109 7.25 12.76 -13.79
N LEU A 110 7.69 12.48 -12.54
CA LEU A 110 6.87 12.63 -11.34
C LEU A 110 6.43 14.08 -11.11
N TYR A 111 7.29 15.03 -11.45
CA TYR A 111 7.02 16.46 -11.29
C TYR A 111 6.35 17.04 -12.53
N LYS A 112 6.79 16.62 -13.72
CA LYS A 112 6.23 17.12 -14.99
C LYS A 112 4.78 16.71 -15.19
N LEU A 113 4.43 15.47 -14.81
CA LEU A 113 3.09 14.91 -14.94
C LEU A 113 2.33 14.95 -13.61
N ARG A 114 2.77 15.80 -12.66
CA ARG A 114 2.24 15.83 -11.29
C ARG A 114 0.73 16.00 -11.25
N GLU A 115 0.14 16.86 -12.08
CA GLU A 115 -1.31 17.05 -12.08
C GLU A 115 -2.06 15.76 -12.42
N ALA A 116 -1.60 15.02 -13.43
CA ALA A 116 -2.14 13.73 -13.77
C ALA A 116 -1.90 12.74 -12.61
N LEU A 117 -0.66 12.59 -12.14
CA LEU A 117 -0.33 11.66 -11.05
C LEU A 117 -1.13 11.93 -9.78
N ASP A 118 -1.30 13.20 -9.41
CA ASP A 118 -2.10 13.65 -8.27
C ASP A 118 -3.59 13.33 -8.42
N GLN A 119 -4.11 13.36 -9.65
CA GLN A 119 -5.51 13.03 -9.92
C GLN A 119 -5.81 11.53 -9.72
N PHE A 120 -4.82 10.66 -9.89
CA PHE A 120 -4.99 9.20 -9.84
C PHE A 120 -4.35 8.54 -8.62
N GLY A 121 -3.35 9.17 -8.02
CA GLY A 121 -2.45 8.55 -7.04
C GLY A 121 -2.33 9.29 -5.72
N LEU A 122 -3.24 10.23 -5.42
CA LEU A 122 -3.40 10.81 -4.10
C LEU A 122 -4.71 10.35 -3.46
N MET A 123 -4.59 9.52 -2.42
CA MET A 123 -5.74 9.06 -1.65
C MET A 123 -6.36 10.20 -0.85
N GLY A 124 -7.68 10.16 -0.65
CA GLY A 124 -8.40 11.14 0.17
C GLY A 124 -8.51 12.55 -0.42
N ARG A 125 -7.97 12.83 -1.62
CA ARG A 125 -7.96 14.19 -2.22
C ARG A 125 -9.36 14.74 -2.47
N THR A 126 -10.26 13.95 -3.04
CA THR A 126 -11.57 14.41 -3.53
C THR A 126 -12.67 14.23 -2.50
N GLU A 127 -13.05 13.00 -2.23
CA GLU A 127 -14.15 12.63 -1.33
C GLU A 127 -13.63 11.88 -0.10
N VAL A 128 -14.34 12.06 1.01
CA VAL A 128 -14.06 11.35 2.27
C VAL A 128 -15.20 10.37 2.52
N PRO A 129 -14.93 9.07 2.43
CA PRO A 129 -15.90 8.05 2.79
C PRO A 129 -16.42 8.23 4.21
N LYS A 130 -17.75 8.12 4.37
CA LYS A 130 -18.43 8.18 5.68
C LYS A 130 -18.70 6.81 6.27
N PHE A 131 -18.63 5.78 5.45
CA PHE A 131 -18.72 4.41 5.89
C PHE A 131 -17.47 4.00 6.70
N PRO A 132 -17.55 2.93 7.50
CA PRO A 132 -16.41 2.45 8.30
C PRO A 132 -15.22 2.04 7.42
N MET A 133 -14.04 2.55 7.77
CA MET A 133 -12.78 2.18 7.16
C MET A 133 -11.82 1.59 8.20
N TYR A 134 -11.02 0.61 7.79
CA TYR A 134 -9.95 0.05 8.60
C TYR A 134 -8.63 0.13 7.83
N ILE A 135 -7.69 0.93 8.30
CA ILE A 135 -6.36 1.08 7.71
C ILE A 135 -5.34 0.47 8.67
N TYR A 136 -4.40 -0.31 8.15
CA TYR A 136 -3.27 -0.78 8.93
C TYR A 136 -1.97 -0.75 8.16
N GLN A 137 -0.85 -0.55 8.86
CA GLN A 137 0.48 -0.47 8.25
C GLN A 137 1.59 -0.81 9.26
N GLY A 138 2.69 -1.37 8.79
CA GLY A 138 3.90 -1.58 9.57
C GLY A 138 4.73 -0.31 9.73
N THR A 139 5.40 -0.14 10.87
CA THR A 139 6.26 1.03 11.10
C THR A 139 7.54 0.99 10.28
N LYS A 140 8.01 -0.21 9.92
CA LYS A 140 9.19 -0.45 9.07
C LYS A 140 8.83 -0.87 7.65
N ASP A 141 7.67 -0.43 7.13
CA ASP A 141 7.24 -0.71 5.76
C ASP A 141 8.27 -0.16 4.76
N GLU A 142 8.88 -1.07 4.00
CA GLU A 142 9.96 -0.80 3.07
C GLU A 142 9.49 -0.33 1.68
N ILE A 143 8.17 -0.33 1.45
CA ILE A 143 7.54 0.13 0.20
C ILE A 143 6.82 1.45 0.42
N VAL A 144 5.97 1.53 1.45
CA VAL A 144 5.19 2.73 1.78
C VAL A 144 5.84 3.46 2.95
N HIS A 145 6.99 4.07 2.68
CA HIS A 145 7.77 4.81 3.67
C HIS A 145 7.74 6.33 3.40
N PRO A 146 7.89 7.20 4.42
CA PRO A 146 7.76 6.92 5.85
C PRO A 146 6.31 6.73 6.26
N ILE A 147 6.07 6.09 7.40
CA ILE A 147 4.73 5.88 7.95
C ILE A 147 3.93 7.18 8.13
N GLY A 148 4.63 8.31 8.32
CA GLY A 148 4.05 9.64 8.38
C GLY A 148 3.15 10.01 7.20
N VAL A 149 3.37 9.44 6.01
CA VAL A 149 2.52 9.67 4.83
C VAL A 149 1.11 9.12 5.06
N THR A 150 0.99 7.93 5.62
CA THR A 150 -0.30 7.31 5.96
C THR A 150 -0.92 7.96 7.19
N ASN A 151 -0.12 8.36 8.18
CA ASN A 151 -0.60 9.16 9.30
C ASN A 151 -1.31 10.43 8.82
N GLN A 152 -0.75 11.10 7.80
CA GLN A 152 -1.36 12.30 7.23
C GLN A 152 -2.68 11.99 6.53
N LEU A 153 -2.75 10.93 5.72
CA LEU A 153 -4.00 10.48 5.10
C LEU A 153 -5.09 10.26 6.16
N VAL A 154 -4.79 9.51 7.22
CA VAL A 154 -5.76 9.18 8.27
C VAL A 154 -6.24 10.45 8.97
N ARG A 155 -5.33 11.37 9.33
CA ARG A 155 -5.69 12.66 9.92
C ARG A 155 -6.61 13.46 9.00
N ASP A 156 -6.25 13.61 7.73
CA ASP A 156 -7.03 14.37 6.75
C ASP A 156 -8.44 13.78 6.57
N LEU A 157 -8.55 12.45 6.52
CA LEU A 157 -9.85 11.76 6.45
C LEU A 157 -10.68 12.03 7.71
N CYS A 158 -10.08 11.95 8.90
CA CYS A 158 -10.77 12.16 10.17
C CYS A 158 -11.21 13.61 10.39
N GLU A 159 -10.36 14.59 10.09
CA GLU A 159 -10.69 16.02 10.21
C GLU A 159 -11.84 16.43 9.29
N ARG A 160 -11.97 15.75 8.14
CA ARG A 160 -13.07 15.95 7.19
C ARG A 160 -14.29 15.07 7.50
N GLY A 161 -14.34 14.48 8.69
CA GLY A 161 -15.46 13.73 9.26
C GLY A 161 -15.62 12.31 8.72
N GLY A 162 -14.53 11.67 8.29
CA GLY A 162 -14.51 10.25 7.96
C GLY A 162 -14.70 9.37 9.20
N ASN A 163 -14.68 8.05 9.00
CA ASN A 163 -14.76 7.05 10.05
C ASN A 163 -13.67 5.99 9.83
N VAL A 164 -12.44 6.31 10.24
CA VAL A 164 -11.26 5.49 9.93
C VAL A 164 -10.65 4.97 11.22
N ARG A 165 -10.64 3.65 11.40
CA ARG A 165 -9.80 2.99 12.40
C ARG A 165 -8.41 2.81 11.81
N TYR A 166 -7.38 3.26 12.50
CA TYR A 166 -5.99 3.14 12.07
C TYR A 166 -5.16 2.34 13.08
N VAL A 167 -4.42 1.35 12.58
CA VAL A 167 -3.58 0.47 13.41
C VAL A 167 -2.17 0.41 12.83
N GLN A 168 -1.19 0.87 13.60
CA GLN A 168 0.21 0.67 13.30
C GLN A 168 0.69 -0.65 13.92
N TYR A 169 1.49 -1.39 13.16
CA TYR A 169 2.18 -2.59 13.63
C TYR A 169 3.66 -2.25 13.84
N PRO A 170 4.12 -2.10 15.10
CA PRO A 170 5.51 -1.78 15.39
C PRO A 170 6.48 -2.84 14.88
N CYS A 171 7.65 -2.40 14.45
CA CYS A 171 8.79 -3.23 14.03
C CYS A 171 8.56 -4.08 12.77
N THR A 172 7.42 -3.96 12.08
CA THR A 172 7.08 -4.85 10.98
C THR A 172 7.30 -4.20 9.62
N ASN A 173 7.90 -4.97 8.72
CA ASN A 173 7.94 -4.67 7.28
C ASN A 173 6.57 -4.95 6.62
N LEU A 174 6.43 -4.72 5.31
CA LEU A 174 5.16 -4.88 4.60
C LEU A 174 4.61 -6.32 4.73
N MET A 175 5.45 -7.34 4.52
CA MET A 175 5.03 -8.75 4.54
C MET A 175 4.64 -9.23 5.95
N ASN A 176 5.40 -8.84 6.98
CA ASN A 176 5.09 -9.18 8.37
C ASN A 176 3.80 -8.48 8.81
N THR A 177 3.56 -7.26 8.33
CA THR A 177 2.30 -6.54 8.56
C THR A 177 1.12 -7.23 7.89
N LEU A 178 1.29 -7.75 6.67
CA LEU A 178 0.24 -8.50 5.98
C LEU A 178 -0.24 -9.70 6.82
N ILE A 179 0.71 -10.46 7.39
CA ILE A 179 0.42 -11.63 8.22
C ILE A 179 -0.21 -11.21 9.56
N LYS A 180 0.45 -10.32 10.30
CA LYS A 180 0.02 -9.88 11.65
C LYS A 180 -1.30 -9.09 11.61
N GLY A 181 -1.46 -8.24 10.61
CA GLY A 181 -2.66 -7.44 10.40
C GLY A 181 -3.84 -8.19 9.82
N GLY A 182 -3.58 -9.27 9.06
CA GLY A 182 -4.59 -10.09 8.39
C GLY A 182 -5.66 -10.60 9.34
N THR A 183 -5.29 -11.18 10.48
CA THR A 183 -6.25 -11.72 11.44
C THR A 183 -7.16 -10.63 12.02
N ALA A 184 -6.59 -9.48 12.40
CA ALA A 184 -7.36 -8.38 12.99
C ALA A 184 -8.36 -7.77 12.00
N VAL A 185 -7.96 -7.61 10.73
CA VAL A 185 -8.87 -7.09 9.70
C VAL A 185 -9.99 -8.07 9.38
N TRP A 186 -9.74 -9.38 9.38
CA TRP A 186 -10.78 -10.39 9.17
C TRP A 186 -11.80 -10.43 10.30
N ILE A 187 -11.36 -10.27 11.56
CA ILE A 187 -12.28 -10.12 12.70
C ILE A 187 -13.13 -8.86 12.53
N TRP A 188 -12.54 -7.75 12.12
CA TRP A 188 -13.26 -6.50 11.88
C TRP A 188 -14.31 -6.65 10.76
N VAL A 189 -13.96 -7.31 9.64
CA VAL A 189 -14.90 -7.63 8.56
C VAL A 189 -16.01 -8.57 9.03
N GLY A 190 -15.68 -9.61 9.80
CA GLY A 190 -16.67 -10.54 10.37
C GLY A 190 -17.69 -9.83 11.28
N ASN A 191 -17.22 -8.86 12.08
CA ASN A 191 -18.10 -8.04 12.92
C ASN A 191 -19.03 -7.17 12.08
N LEU A 192 -18.55 -6.57 10.98
CA LEU A 192 -19.38 -5.79 10.07
C LEU A 192 -20.48 -6.63 9.44
N LEU A 193 -20.12 -7.80 8.90
CA LEU A 193 -21.07 -8.72 8.27
C LEU A 193 -22.11 -9.27 9.26
N SER A 194 -21.75 -9.38 10.54
CA SER A 194 -22.64 -9.89 11.59
C SER A 194 -23.49 -8.80 12.24
N GLY A 195 -23.38 -7.53 11.80
CA GLY A 195 -24.06 -6.40 12.42
C GLY A 195 -23.59 -6.12 13.86
N LEU A 196 -22.42 -6.60 14.24
CA LEU A 196 -21.84 -6.41 15.58
C LEU A 196 -21.29 -4.98 15.75
N PRO A 197 -21.09 -4.54 17.01
CA PRO A 197 -20.52 -3.24 17.30
C PRO A 197 -19.18 -3.06 16.58
N LYS A 198 -19.08 -1.95 15.85
CA LYS A 198 -17.88 -1.54 15.14
C LYS A 198 -16.96 -0.83 16.12
N TRP A 199 -15.65 -1.01 15.98
CA TRP A 199 -14.74 -0.07 16.64
C TRP A 199 -14.94 1.32 16.03
N PRO A 200 -15.20 2.36 16.85
CA PRO A 200 -15.31 3.71 16.32
C PRO A 200 -13.97 4.09 15.70
N GLY A 201 -14.01 4.63 14.48
CA GLY A 201 -12.85 5.24 13.86
C GLY A 201 -12.69 6.69 14.29
N CYS A 202 -11.58 7.30 13.88
CA CYS A 202 -11.23 8.69 14.18
C CYS A 202 -11.22 9.01 15.68
N GLN A 203 -10.78 8.05 16.48
CA GLN A 203 -10.46 8.26 17.89
C GLN A 203 -9.17 9.08 18.02
N TYR A 204 -8.87 9.52 19.24
CA TYR A 204 -7.64 10.27 19.54
C TYR A 204 -6.38 9.54 19.04
N SER A 205 -6.31 8.22 19.17
CA SER A 205 -5.18 7.41 18.70
C SER A 205 -5.10 7.28 17.18
N ASP A 206 -6.23 7.36 16.47
CA ASP A 206 -6.25 7.37 15.00
C ASP A 206 -5.78 8.73 14.45
N MET A 207 -6.14 9.83 15.14
CA MET A 207 -5.73 11.20 14.79
C MET A 207 -4.30 11.54 15.24
N ASN A 208 -3.81 10.89 16.29
CA ASN A 208 -2.47 11.12 16.86
C ASN A 208 -1.67 9.81 16.94
N PRO A 209 -1.45 9.11 15.81
CA PRO A 209 -0.59 7.94 15.79
C PRO A 209 0.88 8.37 15.96
N PRO A 210 1.76 7.47 16.45
CA PRO A 210 3.21 7.72 16.50
C PRO A 210 3.76 8.19 15.15
N ILE A 211 4.64 9.19 15.19
CA ILE A 211 5.12 9.93 14.00
C ILE A 211 6.05 9.07 13.14
N ASP A 212 6.94 8.33 13.79
CA ASP A 212 7.90 7.37 13.23
C ASP A 212 7.41 5.93 13.31
N GLY A 213 6.27 5.71 13.96
CA GLY A 213 5.94 4.39 14.48
C GLY A 213 6.74 4.14 15.76
N SER A 214 6.07 3.81 16.86
CA SER A 214 6.77 3.56 18.13
C SER A 214 7.63 2.30 18.00
N ASP A 215 8.88 2.46 17.58
CA ASP A 215 9.86 1.39 17.43
C ASP A 215 10.62 1.10 18.74
N ASP A 216 10.20 1.73 19.84
CA ASP A 216 10.72 1.50 21.18
C ASP A 216 10.61 0.02 21.56
N GLY A 217 11.76 -0.64 21.67
CA GLY A 217 11.85 -2.07 22.00
C GLY A 217 11.85 -3.02 20.79
N CYS A 218 11.96 -2.51 19.55
CA CYS A 218 12.12 -3.37 18.39
C CYS A 218 13.40 -4.22 18.45
N PRO A 219 13.33 -5.52 18.09
CA PRO A 219 14.51 -6.32 17.81
C PRO A 219 15.39 -5.63 16.77
N LYS A 220 16.71 -5.71 16.93
CA LYS A 220 17.65 -5.18 15.93
C LYS A 220 17.52 -6.00 14.64
N ASP A 221 17.69 -5.32 13.51
CA ASP A 221 17.42 -5.88 12.18
C ASP A 221 18.13 -7.25 11.99
N GLY A 222 17.36 -8.29 11.65
CA GLY A 222 17.84 -9.67 11.49
C GLY A 222 17.23 -10.73 12.44
N GLU A 223 16.47 -10.33 13.46
CA GLU A 223 15.80 -11.26 14.39
C GLU A 223 14.35 -11.60 14.03
N GLU A 224 13.74 -10.94 13.04
CA GLU A 224 12.37 -11.27 12.59
C GLU A 224 12.40 -12.48 11.63
N VAL A 225 12.73 -13.65 12.19
CA VAL A 225 12.53 -14.94 11.51
C VAL A 225 11.03 -15.22 11.50
N LEU A 226 10.47 -15.26 10.29
CA LEU A 226 9.16 -15.79 9.90
C LEU A 226 8.43 -16.59 11.00
N ALA A 227 7.53 -15.94 11.74
CA ALA A 227 6.55 -16.64 12.58
C ALA A 227 5.37 -17.14 11.73
N MET A 228 5.69 -17.83 10.62
CA MET A 228 4.67 -18.53 9.82
C MET A 228 4.12 -19.73 10.62
N ASP A 229 4.97 -20.36 11.45
CA ASP A 229 4.59 -21.47 12.34
C ASP A 229 3.63 -21.02 13.46
N GLU A 230 3.81 -19.79 13.97
CA GLU A 230 2.91 -19.22 14.98
C GLU A 230 1.54 -18.87 14.36
N TYR A 231 1.51 -18.45 13.09
CA TYR A 231 0.28 -18.23 12.32
C TYR A 231 -0.51 -19.54 12.07
N TYR A 232 0.18 -20.63 11.71
CA TYR A 232 -0.47 -21.94 11.54
C TYR A 232 -1.02 -22.50 12.85
N SER A 233 -0.29 -22.35 13.96
CA SER A 233 -0.79 -22.80 15.27
C SER A 233 -2.00 -22.00 15.76
N GLN A 234 -2.08 -20.70 15.46
CA GLN A 234 -3.28 -19.90 15.72
C GLN A 234 -4.46 -20.34 14.84
N LEU A 235 -4.26 -20.55 13.54
CA LEU A 235 -5.29 -21.07 12.64
C LEU A 235 -5.82 -22.45 13.09
N GLU A 236 -4.94 -23.34 13.54
CA GLU A 236 -5.33 -24.66 14.07
C GLU A 236 -6.08 -24.59 15.40
N ALA A 237 -5.83 -23.57 16.23
CA ALA A 237 -6.59 -23.33 17.45
C ALA A 237 -8.02 -22.85 17.11
N PHE A 238 -8.16 -21.95 16.12
CA PHE A 238 -9.47 -21.47 15.64
C PHE A 238 -10.31 -22.57 14.98
N ALA A 239 -9.68 -23.53 14.28
CA ALA A 239 -10.39 -24.65 13.66
C ALA A 239 -10.94 -25.69 14.67
N ARG A 240 -10.47 -25.66 15.93
CA ARG A 240 -10.90 -26.60 16.98
C ARG A 240 -12.03 -26.07 17.86
N ASP A 241 -12.29 -24.76 17.82
CA ASP A 241 -13.40 -24.12 18.52
C ASP A 241 -14.64 -24.04 17.61
N GLU A 242 -15.14 -25.19 17.14
CA GLU A 242 -16.54 -25.29 16.70
C GLU A 242 -17.44 -25.39 17.94
N PRO A 243 -18.55 -24.63 18.02
CA PRO A 243 -19.47 -24.73 19.15
C PRO A 243 -20.24 -26.06 19.10
N LYS A 244 -20.21 -26.81 20.21
CA LYS A 244 -21.28 -27.76 20.55
C LYS A 244 -22.47 -27.03 21.14
#